data_AF-A0A4R5C2T3-F1
#
_entry.id   AF-A0A4R5C2T3-F1
#
_cell.length_a   1.000
_cell.length_b   1.000
_cell.length_c   1.000
_cell.angle_alpha   90.00
_cell.angle_beta   90.00
_cell.angle_gamma   90.00
#
_symmetry.space_group_name_H-M   'P 1'
#
loop_
_entity.id
_entity.type
_entity.pdbx_description
1 polymer ?
#
loop_
_entity_poly.entity_id
_entity_poly.type
_entity_poly.pdbx_seq_one_letter_code
_entity_poly.pdbx_strand_id
1 'polypeptide(L)'
;MTLWSAVTPDHINPVGVAPDAMLDLELSDSTTPPVPIPTRLSEPQLTDPFWQESPTLPGSAGEHLLQSAYGTEKRARRFYDDQVLDRLNDEMKEFIGRMELAFVATSDARGECDSSLRAGPPGFVEVLDDQHVCYPEYRGNGVMASLGNISENPHVGILLVDFVTDLIGLHLNGKARIVEDADLRGIYPALPSEFDRGRTPERWVVVQVEEAYIHCRKHIPRMMPVLRERTWGTDDVKRKGGDYFSAKGMPRPWHEVSA
;
A
#
# COMPACT_ATOMS: atom_id res chain seq x y z
N MET A 1 42.66 -49.79 2.30
CA MET A 1 42.01 -49.38 3.56
C MET A 1 40.62 -48.86 3.19
N THR A 2 39.67 -49.73 2.80
CA THR A 2 38.56 -50.29 3.63
C THR A 2 37.76 -49.19 4.35
N LEU A 3 36.42 -49.03 4.27
CA LEU A 3 35.26 -49.82 3.83
C LEU A 3 34.03 -48.88 3.61
N TRP A 4 33.21 -49.20 2.57
CA TRP A 4 31.73 -49.36 2.52
C TRP A 4 30.79 -48.19 2.91
N SER A 5 29.98 -47.63 2.00
CA SER A 5 28.70 -48.13 1.39
C SER A 5 27.52 -48.11 2.37
N ALA A 6 26.60 -47.13 2.30
CA ALA A 6 25.42 -47.02 1.42
C ALA A 6 24.16 -47.70 2.00
N VAL A 7 23.08 -46.94 2.26
CA VAL A 7 21.67 -47.37 2.10
C VAL A 7 20.77 -46.14 1.86
N THR A 8 19.85 -46.29 0.91
CA THR A 8 18.84 -45.37 0.35
C THR A 8 17.65 -45.06 1.29
N PRO A 9 16.92 -43.95 1.08
CA PRO A 9 15.68 -43.66 1.81
C PRO A 9 14.43 -44.07 1.02
N ASP A 10 13.56 -44.86 1.66
CA ASP A 10 12.17 -45.06 1.24
C ASP A 10 11.21 -44.38 2.23
N HIS A 11 10.34 -43.54 1.64
CA HIS A 11 8.97 -43.14 1.98
C HIS A 11 8.44 -43.25 3.43
N ILE A 12 7.84 -42.14 3.90
CA ILE A 12 6.43 -41.99 4.32
C ILE A 12 6.26 -40.65 5.08
N ASN A 13 5.26 -39.86 4.69
CA ASN A 13 4.61 -38.80 5.47
C ASN A 13 3.12 -39.22 5.56
N PRO A 14 2.22 -38.72 6.46
CA PRO A 14 2.32 -37.51 7.31
C PRO A 14 1.63 -37.62 8.71
N VAL A 15 1.50 -36.46 9.40
CA VAL A 15 0.55 -36.04 10.48
C VAL A 15 0.57 -36.72 11.86
N GLY A 16 0.76 -35.90 12.91
CA GLY A 16 0.47 -36.27 14.30
C GLY A 16 0.81 -35.18 15.31
N VAL A 17 -0.21 -34.55 15.88
CA VAL A 17 -0.15 -33.57 16.99
C VAL A 17 0.31 -34.30 18.27
N ALA A 18 1.27 -33.73 19.02
CA ALA A 18 1.64 -34.27 20.34
C ALA A 18 0.67 -33.77 21.43
N PRO A 19 0.10 -34.63 22.29
CA PRO A 19 -0.86 -34.22 23.32
C PRO A 19 -0.22 -33.83 24.66
N ASP A 20 -0.92 -32.92 25.36
CA ASP A 20 -0.69 -32.45 26.73
C ASP A 20 -0.82 -33.59 27.75
N ALA A 21 0.28 -34.25 28.10
CA ALA A 21 0.42 -35.06 29.31
C ALA A 21 1.90 -35.40 29.58
N MET A 22 2.69 -34.39 29.94
CA MET A 22 3.97 -34.61 30.63
C MET A 22 4.04 -33.66 31.83
N LEU A 23 3.12 -33.90 32.76
CA LEU A 23 3.08 -33.31 34.10
C LEU A 23 3.47 -34.38 35.13
N ASP A 24 4.48 -34.00 35.91
CA ASP A 24 4.69 -34.27 37.33
C ASP A 24 5.50 -35.48 37.84
N LEU A 25 6.22 -35.14 38.94
CA LEU A 25 7.03 -35.89 39.92
C LEU A 25 8.48 -36.23 39.53
N GLU A 26 9.53 -35.97 40.34
CA GLU A 26 9.66 -35.36 41.67
C GLU A 26 11.16 -35.03 41.96
N LEU A 27 11.39 -33.86 42.57
CA LEU A 27 12.26 -33.55 43.74
C LEU A 27 13.74 -33.99 43.82
N SER A 28 14.60 -32.99 44.05
CA SER A 28 15.50 -33.00 45.22
C SER A 28 15.72 -31.59 45.76
N ASP A 29 15.36 -31.39 47.03
CA ASP A 29 15.54 -30.17 47.83
C ASP A 29 17.02 -29.77 47.99
N SER A 30 17.31 -28.48 47.81
CA SER A 30 18.45 -27.82 48.46
C SER A 30 17.99 -26.51 49.07
N THR A 31 17.81 -26.50 50.39
CA THR A 31 17.51 -25.33 51.22
C THR A 31 18.71 -24.38 51.28
N THR A 32 18.73 -23.38 50.39
CA THR A 32 19.45 -22.12 50.59
C THR A 32 18.42 -21.00 50.45
N PRO A 33 18.23 -20.10 51.44
CA PRO A 33 17.33 -18.97 51.24
C PRO A 33 17.88 -18.10 50.09
N PRO A 34 17.05 -17.67 49.13
CA PRO A 34 17.51 -16.79 48.07
C PRO A 34 18.00 -15.47 48.69
N VAL A 35 19.20 -15.05 48.28
CA VAL A 35 19.67 -13.68 48.55
C VAL A 35 18.60 -12.73 47.98
N PRO A 36 18.10 -11.73 48.73
CA PRO A 36 17.17 -10.77 48.19
C PRO A 36 17.82 -10.06 47.01
N ILE A 37 17.32 -10.32 45.80
CA ILE A 37 17.65 -9.50 44.64
C ILE A 37 17.14 -8.11 45.00
N PRO A 38 18.00 -7.06 45.05
CA PRO A 38 17.53 -5.71 45.28
C PRO A 38 16.45 -5.42 44.25
N THR A 39 15.26 -5.07 44.72
CA THR A 39 14.16 -4.61 43.87
C THR A 39 14.75 -3.63 42.88
N ARG A 40 14.74 -3.97 41.59
CA ARG A 40 15.19 -3.08 40.53
C ARG A 40 14.41 -1.79 40.77
N LEU A 41 15.09 -0.72 41.19
CA LEU A 41 14.50 0.61 41.19
C LEU A 41 13.90 0.74 39.80
N SER A 42 12.57 0.94 39.74
CA SER A 42 11.86 1.09 38.47
C SER A 42 12.66 2.07 37.63
N GLU A 43 13.26 1.56 36.54
CA GLU A 43 13.84 2.43 35.53
C GLU A 43 12.76 3.44 35.19
N PRO A 44 13.04 4.76 35.17
CA PRO A 44 12.05 5.70 34.70
C PRO A 44 11.63 5.20 33.33
N GLN A 45 10.36 4.82 33.18
CA GLN A 45 9.78 4.57 31.87
C GLN A 45 10.04 5.84 31.09
N LEU A 46 11.00 5.79 30.17
CA LEU A 46 11.18 6.82 29.19
C LEU A 46 9.93 6.70 28.32
N THR A 47 8.85 7.37 28.74
CA THR A 47 7.68 7.54 27.88
C THR A 47 8.23 8.22 26.66
N ASP A 48 8.10 7.58 25.50
CA ASP A 48 8.48 8.19 24.25
C ASP A 48 7.84 9.58 24.21
N PRO A 49 8.62 10.68 24.20
CA PRO A 49 8.05 12.03 24.19
C PRO A 49 7.22 12.28 22.93
N PHE A 50 7.25 11.36 21.96
CA PHE A 50 6.47 11.37 20.74
C PHE A 50 5.17 10.54 20.81
N TRP A 51 4.93 9.78 21.89
CA TRP A 51 3.66 9.10 22.12
C TRP A 51 2.78 9.88 23.09
N GLN A 52 1.88 10.68 22.52
CA GLN A 52 0.67 11.12 23.19
C GLN A 52 -0.51 10.49 22.45
N GLU A 53 -1.45 9.85 23.16
CA GLU A 53 -2.76 9.55 22.59
C GLU A 53 -3.33 10.85 22.07
N SER A 54 -3.34 10.99 20.75
CA SER A 54 -3.83 12.18 20.09
C SER A 54 -5.36 12.10 20.06
N PRO A 55 -6.07 13.23 20.19
CA PRO A 55 -7.48 13.28 19.82
C PRO A 55 -7.64 12.72 18.39
N THR A 56 -8.85 12.30 18.04
CA THR A 56 -9.28 11.80 16.72
C THR A 56 -9.16 12.86 15.60
N LEU A 57 -8.00 13.49 15.48
CA LEU A 57 -7.65 14.51 14.50
C LEU A 57 -6.98 13.82 13.31
N PRO A 58 -7.30 14.22 12.06
CA PRO A 58 -6.60 13.75 10.88
C PRO A 58 -5.09 13.94 10.97
N GLY A 59 -4.36 13.09 10.27
CA GLY A 59 -2.90 13.10 10.25
C GLY A 59 -2.23 12.23 11.32
N SER A 60 -0.92 12.05 11.17
CA SER A 60 -0.09 11.21 12.04
C SER A 60 0.39 11.94 13.29
N ALA A 61 0.74 11.18 14.33
CA ALA A 61 1.38 11.73 15.53
C ALA A 61 2.63 12.56 15.19
N GLY A 62 3.44 12.10 14.23
CA GLY A 62 4.61 12.82 13.74
C GLY A 62 4.28 14.20 13.15
N GLU A 63 3.17 14.30 12.41
CA GLU A 63 2.71 15.58 11.89
C GLU A 63 2.30 16.53 13.01
N HIS A 64 1.53 16.06 14.01
CA HIS A 64 1.10 16.89 15.13
C HIS A 64 2.28 17.36 15.99
N LEU A 65 3.28 16.50 16.20
CA LEU A 65 4.52 16.86 16.89
C LEU A 65 5.28 17.97 16.17
N LEU A 66 5.46 17.86 14.86
CA LEU A 66 6.11 18.89 14.06
C LEU A 66 5.28 20.17 14.01
N GLN A 67 3.96 20.06 13.96
CA GLN A 67 3.08 21.22 14.00
C GLN A 67 3.27 22.00 15.29
N SER A 68 3.40 21.31 16.42
CA SER A 68 3.68 21.94 17.71
C SER A 68 5.08 22.54 17.79
N ALA A 69 6.09 21.77 17.38
CA ALA A 69 7.48 22.24 17.37
C ALA A 69 7.67 23.51 16.53
N TYR A 70 6.87 23.70 15.47
CA TYR A 70 6.98 24.83 14.55
C TYR A 70 5.86 25.88 14.69
N GLY A 71 5.00 25.78 15.70
CA GLY A 71 3.93 26.76 15.95
C GLY A 71 2.92 26.87 14.79
N THR A 72 2.59 25.75 14.15
CA THR A 72 1.70 25.70 12.97
C THR A 72 0.34 25.07 13.23
N GLU A 73 0.04 24.69 14.47
CA GLU A 73 -1.15 23.95 14.88
C GLU A 73 -2.44 24.66 14.46
N LYS A 74 -2.51 25.99 14.62
CA LYS A 74 -3.69 26.77 14.21
C LYS A 74 -3.93 26.70 12.70
N ARG A 75 -2.86 26.67 11.89
CA ARG A 75 -2.96 26.55 10.42
C ARG A 75 -3.35 25.14 10.02
N ALA A 76 -2.76 24.13 10.65
CA ALA A 76 -3.09 22.72 10.42
C ALA A 76 -4.55 22.42 10.78
N ARG A 77 -5.00 22.86 11.97
CA ARG A 77 -6.40 22.72 12.40
C ARG A 77 -7.37 23.33 11.42
N ARG A 78 -7.10 24.55 10.95
CA ARG A 78 -7.94 25.18 9.92
C ARG A 78 -8.00 24.35 8.65
N PHE A 79 -6.89 23.76 8.22
CA PHE A 79 -6.89 22.88 7.05
C PHE A 79 -7.75 21.64 7.28
N TYR A 80 -7.61 20.99 8.44
CA TYR A 80 -8.44 19.82 8.79
C TYR A 80 -9.93 20.18 8.81
N ASP A 81 -10.30 21.27 9.49
CA ASP A 81 -11.69 21.69 9.65
C ASP A 81 -12.33 22.15 8.33
N ASP A 82 -11.56 22.84 7.46
CA ASP A 82 -12.09 23.46 6.25
C ASP A 82 -11.98 22.55 5.00
N GLN A 83 -11.03 21.61 4.95
CA GLN A 83 -10.61 20.96 3.68
C GLN A 83 -10.52 19.43 3.72
N VAL A 84 -10.60 18.80 4.90
CA VAL A 84 -10.51 17.34 5.02
C VAL A 84 -11.88 16.77 5.35
N LEU A 85 -12.30 15.77 4.57
CA LEU A 85 -13.51 14.99 4.79
C LEU A 85 -13.15 13.53 5.03
N ASP A 86 -14.00 12.82 5.76
CA ASP A 86 -13.92 11.37 5.99
C ASP A 86 -14.74 10.55 4.97
N ARG A 87 -15.12 11.20 3.87
CA ARG A 87 -15.98 10.70 2.79
C ARG A 87 -15.87 11.60 1.56
N LEU A 88 -16.39 11.12 0.44
CA LEU A 88 -16.52 11.87 -0.80
C LEU A 88 -17.78 12.74 -0.78
N ASN A 89 -17.61 14.04 -1.04
CA ASN A 89 -18.74 14.91 -1.40
C ASN A 89 -19.02 14.82 -2.92
N ASP A 90 -20.09 15.46 -3.39
CA ASP A 90 -20.51 15.34 -4.78
C ASP A 90 -19.49 15.92 -5.77
N GLU A 91 -18.85 17.05 -5.45
CA GLU A 91 -17.78 17.64 -6.28
C GLU A 91 -16.57 16.70 -6.42
N MET A 92 -16.21 15.98 -5.35
CA MET A 92 -15.14 14.98 -5.37
C MET A 92 -15.52 13.79 -6.27
N LYS A 93 -16.76 13.31 -6.20
CA LYS A 93 -17.24 12.21 -7.05
C LYS A 93 -17.23 12.60 -8.53
N GLU A 94 -17.72 13.80 -8.84
CA GLU A 94 -17.67 14.36 -10.19
C GLU A 94 -16.22 14.51 -10.67
N PHE A 95 -15.31 14.98 -9.81
CA PHE A 95 -13.90 15.09 -10.13
C PHE A 95 -13.28 13.72 -10.44
N ILE A 96 -13.52 12.71 -9.60
CA ILE A 96 -13.06 11.32 -9.82
C ILE A 96 -13.55 10.79 -11.17
N GLY A 97 -14.84 10.98 -11.48
CA GLY A 97 -15.49 10.46 -12.70
C GLY A 97 -14.93 10.98 -14.02
N ARG A 98 -14.12 12.03 -14.01
CA ARG A 98 -13.45 12.60 -15.20
C ARG A 98 -11.94 12.37 -15.23
N MET A 99 -11.37 11.76 -14.20
CA MET A 99 -9.94 11.50 -14.16
C MET A 99 -9.53 10.34 -15.06
N GLU A 100 -8.40 10.50 -15.73
CA GLU A 100 -7.77 9.48 -16.58
C GLU A 100 -6.46 8.94 -15.98
N LEU A 101 -5.97 9.57 -14.91
CA LEU A 101 -4.70 9.28 -14.26
C LEU A 101 -4.85 9.29 -12.73
N ALA A 102 -4.23 8.33 -12.06
CA ALA A 102 -4.09 8.27 -10.62
C ALA A 102 -2.67 7.83 -10.23
N PHE A 103 -2.12 8.43 -9.17
CA PHE A 103 -0.88 7.96 -8.55
C PHE A 103 -1.26 7.21 -7.28
N VAL A 104 -0.90 5.92 -7.21
CA VAL A 104 -1.25 5.05 -6.10
C VAL A 104 0.02 4.73 -5.31
N ALA A 105 0.04 5.16 -4.06
CA ALA A 105 1.09 4.90 -3.08
C ALA A 105 0.66 3.79 -2.11
N THR A 106 1.53 2.82 -1.92
CA THR A 106 1.34 1.65 -1.04
C THR A 106 2.67 1.32 -0.37
N SER A 107 2.65 0.61 0.75
CA SER A 107 3.87 0.08 1.35
C SER A 107 3.68 -1.34 1.88
N ASP A 108 4.76 -2.12 1.93
CA ASP A 108 4.75 -3.44 2.59
C ASP A 108 4.66 -3.29 4.12
N ALA A 109 4.61 -4.42 4.84
CA ALA A 109 4.54 -4.41 6.31
C ALA A 109 5.80 -3.82 7.00
N ARG A 110 6.91 -3.65 6.27
CA ARG A 110 8.15 -3.05 6.76
C ARG A 110 8.26 -1.56 6.42
N GLY A 111 7.31 -1.02 5.66
CA GLY A 111 7.30 0.37 5.22
C GLY A 111 8.06 0.61 3.92
N GLU A 112 8.48 -0.43 3.20
CA GLU A 112 9.04 -0.28 1.86
C GLU A 112 7.94 0.19 0.91
N CYS A 113 8.16 1.32 0.25
CA CYS A 113 7.11 2.04 -0.47
C CYS A 113 7.20 1.85 -1.98
N ASP A 114 6.04 1.70 -2.62
CA ASP A 114 5.87 1.78 -4.06
C ASP A 114 4.90 2.90 -4.43
N SER A 115 5.21 3.62 -5.51
CA SER A 115 4.28 4.56 -6.15
C SER A 115 4.09 4.21 -7.62
N SER A 116 2.86 3.89 -7.99
CA SER A 116 2.51 3.45 -9.34
C SER A 116 1.57 4.43 -10.02
N LEU A 117 1.81 4.69 -11.31
CA LEU A 117 0.86 5.40 -12.17
C LEU A 117 -0.20 4.43 -12.68
N ARG A 118 -1.46 4.71 -12.40
CA ARG A 118 -2.63 4.06 -12.98
C ARG A 118 -3.26 4.98 -14.00
N ALA A 119 -3.62 4.44 -15.16
CA ALA A 119 -4.16 5.20 -16.27
C ALA A 119 -5.26 4.42 -16.99
N GLY A 120 -6.35 5.11 -17.30
CA GLY A 120 -7.52 4.56 -17.97
C GLY A 120 -8.31 5.65 -18.70
N PRO A 121 -9.44 5.31 -19.33
CA PRO A 121 -10.37 6.31 -19.84
C PRO A 121 -10.93 7.17 -18.68
N PRO A 122 -11.60 8.30 -18.98
CA PRO A 122 -12.24 9.11 -17.95
C PRO A 122 -13.18 8.25 -17.11
N GLY A 123 -13.03 8.33 -15.79
CA GLY A 123 -13.85 7.56 -14.84
C GLY A 123 -13.36 6.13 -14.61
N PHE A 124 -12.13 5.77 -15.02
CA PHE A 124 -11.60 4.43 -14.72
C PHE A 124 -11.50 4.11 -13.23
N VAL A 125 -11.46 5.14 -12.38
CA VAL A 125 -11.72 5.01 -10.95
C VAL A 125 -13.22 5.21 -10.76
N GLU A 126 -13.90 4.14 -10.36
CA GLU A 126 -15.35 4.11 -10.18
C GLU A 126 -15.67 4.47 -8.73
N VAL A 127 -16.65 5.35 -8.53
CA VAL A 127 -17.22 5.64 -7.21
C VAL A 127 -18.33 4.63 -6.93
N LEU A 128 -18.18 3.84 -5.87
CA LEU A 128 -19.17 2.84 -5.47
C LEU A 128 -20.23 3.46 -4.55
N ASP A 129 -19.79 4.30 -3.61
CA ASP A 129 -20.62 5.08 -2.70
C ASP A 129 -19.80 6.25 -2.10
N ASP A 130 -20.36 6.97 -1.13
CA ASP A 130 -19.72 8.11 -0.48
C ASP A 130 -18.41 7.77 0.25
N GLN A 131 -18.16 6.50 0.57
CA GLN A 131 -16.99 6.05 1.31
C GLN A 131 -16.15 5.04 0.55
N HIS A 132 -16.53 4.65 -0.67
CA HIS A 132 -15.84 3.62 -1.43
C HIS A 132 -15.60 4.03 -2.88
N VAL A 133 -14.37 3.82 -3.32
CA VAL A 133 -13.98 3.85 -4.73
C VAL A 133 -13.36 2.52 -5.11
N CYS A 134 -13.32 2.21 -6.40
CA CYS A 134 -12.51 1.10 -6.89
C CYS A 134 -11.82 1.44 -8.20
N TYR A 135 -10.67 0.82 -8.43
CA TYR A 135 -9.99 0.88 -9.71
C TYR A 135 -9.65 -0.53 -10.22
N PRO A 136 -9.66 -0.74 -11.54
CA PRO A 136 -9.41 -2.03 -12.14
C PRO A 136 -7.92 -2.37 -12.17
N GLU A 137 -7.62 -3.64 -11.94
CA GLU A 137 -6.32 -4.25 -12.17
C GLU A 137 -6.38 -5.15 -13.41
N TYR A 138 -5.48 -4.91 -14.34
CA TYR A 138 -5.37 -5.67 -15.59
C TYR A 138 -4.20 -6.65 -15.53
N ARG A 139 -4.13 -7.55 -16.52
CA ARG A 139 -2.95 -8.35 -16.76
C ARG A 139 -1.70 -7.47 -16.92
N GLY A 140 -0.80 -7.54 -15.93
CA GLY A 140 0.43 -6.75 -15.87
C GLY A 140 1.71 -7.54 -16.21
N ASN A 141 2.85 -7.01 -15.77
CA ASN A 141 4.18 -7.63 -15.90
C ASN A 141 4.47 -8.72 -14.84
N GLY A 142 3.52 -9.00 -13.94
CA GLY A 142 3.63 -10.01 -12.89
C GLY A 142 4.36 -9.57 -11.63
N VAL A 143 4.86 -8.33 -11.54
CA VAL A 143 5.57 -7.85 -10.34
C VAL A 143 4.62 -7.72 -9.13
N MET A 144 3.35 -7.37 -9.37
CA MET A 144 2.32 -7.25 -8.34
C MET A 144 2.66 -6.31 -7.17
N ALA A 145 3.56 -5.35 -7.35
CA ALA A 145 4.09 -4.50 -6.26
C ALA A 145 2.98 -3.92 -5.34
N SER A 146 2.04 -3.14 -5.90
CA SER A 146 0.95 -2.58 -5.10
C SER A 146 0.04 -3.65 -4.46
N LEU A 147 -0.20 -4.77 -5.13
CA LEU A 147 -1.11 -5.82 -4.64
C LEU A 147 -0.46 -6.62 -3.51
N GLY A 148 0.83 -6.93 -3.63
CA GLY A 148 1.63 -7.53 -2.58
C GLY A 148 1.63 -6.66 -1.33
N ASN A 149 1.94 -5.37 -1.50
CA ASN A 149 1.90 -4.38 -0.42
C ASN A 149 0.52 -4.35 0.26
N ILE A 150 -0.57 -4.22 -0.51
CA ILE A 150 -1.96 -4.19 0.01
C ILE A 150 -2.30 -5.47 0.79
N SER A 151 -1.79 -6.63 0.38
CA SER A 151 -2.05 -7.90 1.05
C SER A 151 -1.39 -8.01 2.43
N GLU A 152 -0.32 -7.27 2.67
CA GLU A 152 0.41 -7.22 3.94
C GLU A 152 0.01 -6.01 4.79
N ASN A 153 -0.32 -4.89 4.13
CA ASN A 153 -0.63 -3.61 4.73
C ASN A 153 -1.73 -2.92 3.89
N PRO A 154 -2.95 -2.78 4.42
CA PRO A 154 -4.08 -2.27 3.65
C PRO A 154 -4.01 -0.76 3.39
N HIS A 155 -3.09 -0.01 3.98
CA HIS A 155 -3.05 1.44 3.84
C HIS A 155 -2.64 1.86 2.42
N VAL A 156 -3.44 2.75 1.82
CA VAL A 156 -3.23 3.29 0.48
C VAL A 156 -3.41 4.80 0.46
N GLY A 157 -2.59 5.48 -0.33
CA GLY A 157 -2.78 6.88 -0.72
C GLY A 157 -2.97 6.98 -2.23
N ILE A 158 -4.00 7.69 -2.66
CA ILE A 158 -4.30 7.94 -4.07
C ILE A 158 -4.28 9.44 -4.32
N LEU A 159 -3.49 9.88 -5.29
CA LEU A 159 -3.47 11.26 -5.76
C LEU A 159 -4.00 11.33 -7.19
N LEU A 160 -5.09 12.07 -7.36
CA LEU A 160 -5.68 12.42 -8.65
C LEU A 160 -5.34 13.88 -8.94
N VAL A 161 -4.82 14.19 -10.14
CA VAL A 161 -4.48 15.58 -10.51
C VAL A 161 -4.95 15.87 -11.92
N ASP A 162 -5.80 16.88 -12.08
CA ASP A 162 -6.15 17.43 -13.38
C ASP A 162 -5.05 18.41 -13.81
N PHE A 163 -4.28 18.04 -14.83
CA PHE A 163 -3.23 18.89 -15.39
C PHE A 163 -3.71 19.78 -16.54
N VAL A 164 -4.98 19.70 -16.94
CA VAL A 164 -5.48 20.30 -18.19
C VAL A 164 -6.45 21.45 -17.94
N THR A 165 -7.50 21.19 -17.15
CA THR A 165 -8.65 22.10 -17.04
C THR A 165 -8.59 22.90 -15.75
N ASP A 166 -8.75 22.25 -14.61
CA ASP A 166 -8.89 22.91 -13.31
C ASP A 166 -7.54 23.19 -12.64
N LEU A 167 -6.52 22.40 -13.00
CA LEU A 167 -5.21 22.45 -12.36
C LEU A 167 -5.31 22.16 -10.86
N ILE A 168 -6.23 21.30 -10.45
CA ILE A 168 -6.46 20.91 -9.05
C ILE A 168 -6.25 19.40 -8.91
N GLY A 169 -6.00 18.95 -7.69
CA GLY A 169 -6.01 17.53 -7.38
C GLY A 169 -6.82 17.18 -6.15
N LEU A 170 -6.97 15.88 -5.95
CA LEU A 170 -7.69 15.25 -4.86
C LEU A 170 -6.82 14.14 -4.29
N HIS A 171 -6.56 14.21 -2.99
CA HIS A 171 -5.98 13.12 -2.22
C HIS A 171 -7.11 12.27 -1.66
N LEU A 172 -6.96 10.95 -1.78
CA LEU A 172 -7.81 9.94 -1.16
C LEU A 172 -6.91 8.98 -0.38
N ASN A 173 -7.03 8.97 0.93
CA ASN A 173 -6.33 8.04 1.80
C ASN A 173 -7.33 7.06 2.42
N GLY A 174 -6.89 5.83 2.66
CA GLY A 174 -7.67 4.89 3.44
C GLY A 174 -7.17 3.46 3.33
N LYS A 175 -8.11 2.52 3.31
CA LYS A 175 -7.83 1.08 3.34
C LYS A 175 -8.27 0.39 2.07
N ALA A 176 -7.33 -0.29 1.43
CA ALA A 176 -7.54 -1.06 0.22
C ALA A 176 -7.77 -2.55 0.51
N ARG A 177 -8.57 -3.18 -0.35
CA ARG A 177 -8.69 -4.64 -0.45
C ARG A 177 -8.73 -5.05 -1.93
N ILE A 178 -8.23 -6.24 -2.21
CA ILE A 178 -8.26 -6.85 -3.54
C ILE A 178 -9.55 -7.68 -3.63
N VAL A 179 -10.26 -7.55 -4.74
CA VAL A 179 -11.54 -8.24 -5.00
C VAL A 179 -11.52 -8.80 -6.40
N GLU A 180 -11.86 -10.08 -6.56
CA GLU A 180 -11.96 -10.69 -7.88
C GLU A 180 -13.11 -10.05 -8.69
N ASP A 181 -12.93 -9.94 -10.01
CA ASP A 181 -13.88 -9.26 -10.89
C ASP A 181 -15.31 -9.83 -10.79
N ALA A 182 -15.42 -11.16 -10.75
CA ALA A 182 -16.71 -11.85 -10.63
C ALA A 182 -17.45 -11.50 -9.32
N ASP A 183 -16.73 -11.44 -8.20
CA ASP A 183 -17.31 -11.16 -6.88
C ASP A 183 -17.79 -9.71 -6.80
N LEU A 184 -16.97 -8.76 -7.27
CA LEU A 184 -17.34 -7.34 -7.20
C LEU A 184 -18.54 -7.04 -8.11
N ARG A 185 -18.59 -7.63 -9.31
CA ARG A 185 -19.73 -7.47 -10.23
C ARG A 185 -21.01 -8.10 -9.71
N GLY A 186 -20.93 -9.12 -8.86
CA GLY A 186 -22.09 -9.67 -8.16
C GLY A 186 -22.80 -8.64 -7.28
N ILE A 187 -22.06 -7.63 -6.81
CA ILE A 187 -22.58 -6.53 -5.97
C ILE A 187 -22.84 -5.28 -6.83
N TYR A 188 -21.92 -4.95 -7.75
CA TYR A 188 -21.95 -3.77 -8.60
C TYR A 188 -21.98 -4.17 -10.09
N PRO A 189 -23.15 -4.61 -10.61
CA PRO A 189 -23.26 -5.12 -11.98
C PRO A 189 -23.05 -4.06 -13.05
N ALA A 190 -23.13 -2.77 -12.69
CA ALA A 190 -22.97 -1.64 -13.60
C ALA A 190 -21.49 -1.28 -13.87
N LEU A 191 -20.52 -1.91 -13.20
CA LEU A 191 -19.11 -1.66 -13.44
C LEU A 191 -18.74 -1.93 -14.92
N PRO A 192 -17.89 -1.11 -15.56
CA PRO A 192 -17.50 -1.34 -16.94
C PRO A 192 -16.86 -2.73 -17.13
N SER A 193 -17.33 -3.48 -18.13
CA SER A 193 -16.78 -4.80 -18.49
C SER A 193 -15.49 -4.72 -19.28
N GLU A 194 -15.30 -3.61 -20.01
CA GLU A 194 -14.13 -3.34 -20.83
C GLU A 194 -13.72 -1.89 -20.68
N PHE A 195 -12.41 -1.66 -20.66
CA PHE A 195 -11.81 -0.33 -20.72
C PHE A 195 -11.04 -0.15 -22.04
N ASP A 196 -10.46 1.04 -22.24
CA ASP A 196 -9.78 1.42 -23.49
C ASP A 196 -8.89 0.30 -24.05
N ARG A 197 -9.12 0.00 -25.34
CA ARG A 197 -8.49 -1.06 -26.15
C ARG A 197 -8.82 -2.51 -25.74
N GLY A 198 -10.03 -2.75 -25.23
CA GLY A 198 -10.52 -4.11 -24.92
C GLY A 198 -9.82 -4.74 -23.72
N ARG A 199 -9.27 -3.91 -22.81
CA ARG A 199 -8.68 -4.40 -21.56
C ARG A 199 -9.80 -4.74 -20.59
N THR A 200 -9.85 -6.01 -20.18
CA THR A 200 -10.79 -6.51 -19.17
C THR A 200 -10.10 -6.55 -17.80
N PRO A 201 -10.73 -6.04 -16.73
CA PRO A 201 -10.22 -6.21 -15.38
C PRO A 201 -10.08 -7.70 -15.03
N GLU A 202 -8.95 -8.09 -14.43
CA GLU A 202 -8.81 -9.42 -13.80
C GLU A 202 -9.32 -9.38 -12.36
N ARG A 203 -9.09 -8.25 -11.69
CA ARG A 203 -9.51 -7.98 -10.31
C ARG A 203 -9.65 -6.47 -10.10
N TRP A 204 -10.13 -6.09 -8.94
CA TRP A 204 -10.34 -4.70 -8.54
C TRP A 204 -9.64 -4.43 -7.22
N VAL A 205 -9.15 -3.22 -7.06
CA VAL A 205 -8.80 -2.71 -5.74
C VAL A 205 -9.93 -1.80 -5.29
N VAL A 206 -10.59 -2.19 -4.19
CA VAL A 206 -11.62 -1.39 -3.54
C VAL A 206 -10.98 -0.65 -2.37
N VAL A 207 -11.18 0.66 -2.31
CA VAL A 207 -10.64 1.53 -1.26
C VAL A 207 -11.79 2.09 -0.46
N GLN A 208 -11.78 1.82 0.84
CA GLN A 208 -12.57 2.55 1.81
C GLN A 208 -11.84 3.85 2.14
N VAL A 209 -12.46 4.98 1.83
CA VAL A 209 -11.93 6.32 2.06
C VAL A 209 -12.00 6.62 3.56
N GLU A 210 -10.85 6.99 4.14
CA GLU A 210 -10.72 7.50 5.51
C GLU A 210 -10.46 9.01 5.51
N GLU A 211 -9.77 9.52 4.48
CA GLU A 211 -9.55 10.96 4.29
C GLU A 211 -9.66 11.33 2.81
N ALA A 212 -10.36 12.42 2.50
CA ALA A 212 -10.43 13.03 1.18
C ALA A 212 -10.20 14.53 1.31
N TYR A 213 -9.21 15.06 0.59
CA TYR A 213 -8.87 16.47 0.67
C TYR A 213 -8.16 17.02 -0.56
N ILE A 214 -8.15 18.34 -0.68
CA ILE A 214 -7.67 19.04 -1.86
C ILE A 214 -6.14 18.99 -2.02
N HIS A 215 -5.67 18.82 -3.26
CA HIS A 215 -4.34 19.23 -3.69
C HIS A 215 -4.45 20.56 -4.42
N CYS A 216 -3.93 21.63 -3.82
CA CYS A 216 -4.14 22.99 -4.32
C CYS A 216 -3.43 23.27 -5.66
N ARG A 217 -4.01 24.17 -6.47
CA ARG A 217 -3.56 24.47 -7.84
C ARG A 217 -2.23 25.20 -7.97
N LYS A 218 -1.68 25.68 -6.86
CA LYS A 218 -0.61 26.70 -6.84
C LYS A 218 0.62 26.34 -7.68
N HIS A 219 0.94 25.04 -7.77
CA HIS A 219 2.15 24.55 -8.43
C HIS A 219 1.87 23.43 -9.45
N ILE A 220 0.61 23.23 -9.84
CA ILE A 220 0.25 22.23 -10.86
C ILE A 220 0.55 22.83 -12.25
N PRO A 221 1.45 22.22 -13.04
CA PRO A 221 1.74 22.69 -14.38
C PRO A 221 0.54 22.42 -15.29
N ARG A 222 0.28 23.34 -16.23
CA ARG A 222 -0.70 23.09 -17.29
C ARG A 222 -0.08 22.21 -18.38
N MET A 223 -0.68 21.06 -18.63
CA MET A 223 -0.37 20.17 -19.73
C MET A 223 -1.38 20.37 -20.87
N MET A 224 -0.91 20.23 -22.10
CA MET A 224 -1.77 20.18 -23.28
C MET A 224 -1.89 18.73 -23.74
N PRO A 225 -3.09 18.14 -23.79
CA PRO A 225 -3.28 16.84 -24.42
C PRO A 225 -2.83 16.93 -25.87
N VAL A 226 -1.88 16.07 -26.23
CA VAL A 226 -1.43 15.93 -27.62
C VAL A 226 -2.04 14.65 -28.16
N LEU A 227 -2.66 14.73 -29.33
CA LEU A 227 -3.11 13.54 -30.05
C LEU A 227 -1.94 12.59 -30.17
N ARG A 228 -2.07 11.40 -29.59
CA ARG A 228 -1.09 10.33 -29.74
C ARG A 228 -1.19 9.76 -31.14
N GLU A 229 -0.63 10.46 -32.12
CA GLU A 229 -0.10 9.78 -33.29
C GLU A 229 1.07 8.92 -32.79
N ARG A 230 0.79 7.64 -32.54
CA ARG A 230 1.85 6.65 -32.41
C ARG A 230 2.50 6.56 -33.78
N THR A 231 3.46 7.43 -34.06
CA THR A 231 4.40 7.21 -35.15
C THR A 231 5.11 5.91 -34.79
N TRP A 232 4.69 4.82 -35.42
CA TRP A 232 5.44 3.58 -35.53
C TRP A 232 6.75 3.80 -36.34
N GLY A 233 7.27 5.03 -36.38
CA GLY A 233 8.37 5.52 -37.21
C GLY A 233 9.66 5.77 -36.42
N THR A 234 9.90 4.95 -35.39
CA THR A 234 11.25 4.65 -34.87
C THR A 234 11.12 3.37 -34.05
N ASP A 235 11.68 2.28 -34.58
CA ASP A 235 11.88 0.98 -33.90
C ASP A 235 12.99 1.09 -32.84
N ASP A 236 12.99 2.17 -32.05
CA ASP A 236 13.91 2.28 -30.93
C ASP A 236 13.29 1.59 -29.70
N VAL A 237 13.53 0.28 -29.62
CA VAL A 237 13.10 -0.59 -28.51
C VAL A 237 13.65 -0.08 -27.17
N LYS A 238 14.80 0.63 -27.14
CA LYS A 238 15.35 1.22 -25.91
C LYS A 238 14.49 2.36 -25.38
N ARG A 239 13.91 3.18 -26.27
CA ARG A 239 13.04 4.30 -25.86
C ARG A 239 11.64 3.87 -25.38
N LYS A 240 11.26 2.60 -25.60
CA LYS A 240 9.89 2.10 -25.39
C LYS A 240 9.80 0.89 -24.45
N GLY A 241 10.92 0.23 -24.16
CA GLY A 241 10.99 -1.01 -23.36
C GLY A 241 11.41 -0.78 -21.91
N GLY A 242 11.30 -1.84 -21.11
CA GLY A 242 11.68 -1.84 -19.68
C GLY A 242 13.16 -1.61 -19.39
N ASP A 243 13.99 -1.44 -20.43
CA ASP A 243 15.42 -1.16 -20.32
C ASP A 243 15.79 0.27 -20.72
N TYR A 244 14.84 1.21 -20.65
CA TYR A 244 15.09 2.63 -20.91
C TYR A 244 16.28 3.18 -20.12
N PHE A 245 16.43 2.74 -18.87
CA PHE A 245 17.51 3.12 -17.97
C PHE A 245 18.78 2.25 -18.10
N SER A 246 18.87 1.38 -19.12
CA SER A 246 20.02 0.48 -19.33
C SER A 246 20.35 -0.38 -18.11
N ALA A 247 19.32 -0.90 -17.43
CA ALA A 247 19.43 -1.74 -16.26
C ALA A 247 19.82 -3.19 -16.61
N LYS A 248 19.59 -3.64 -17.85
CA LYS A 248 19.93 -4.98 -18.30
C LYS A 248 21.45 -5.17 -18.29
N GLY A 249 21.92 -6.26 -17.69
CA GLY A 249 23.35 -6.56 -17.58
C GLY A 249 24.09 -5.87 -16.42
N MET A 250 23.42 -4.98 -15.67
CA MET A 250 23.99 -4.44 -14.43
C MET A 250 24.09 -5.53 -13.34
N PRO A 251 25.13 -5.53 -12.50
CA PRO A 251 25.27 -6.46 -11.38
C PRO A 251 24.06 -6.41 -10.45
N ARG A 252 23.62 -7.56 -9.94
CA ARG A 252 22.49 -7.65 -9.03
C ARG A 252 22.93 -8.27 -7.71
N PRO A 253 22.71 -7.60 -6.58
CA PRO A 253 23.09 -8.14 -5.27
C PRO A 253 22.36 -9.45 -4.95
N TRP A 254 21.18 -9.69 -5.53
CA TRP A 254 20.43 -10.93 -5.37
C TRP A 254 20.85 -12.07 -6.32
N HIS A 255 21.81 -11.85 -7.23
CA HIS A 255 22.44 -12.91 -8.03
C HIS A 255 23.75 -13.43 -7.43
N GLU A 256 24.28 -12.79 -6.39
CA GLU A 256 25.55 -13.16 -5.76
C GLU A 256 25.43 -14.26 -4.68
N VAL A 257 24.26 -14.90 -4.53
CA VAL A 257 24.10 -16.02 -3.60
C VAL A 257 24.20 -17.34 -4.35
N SER A 258 25.43 -17.79 -4.59
CA SER A 258 25.80 -19.20 -4.79
C SER A 258 27.33 -19.33 -4.87
N ALA A 259 27.98 -19.42 -3.70
CA ALA A 259 29.26 -20.11 -3.51
C ALA A 259 29.28 -20.72 -2.11
#